data_AF-A0A7J6TRM8-F1
#
_entry.id   AF-A0A7J6TRM8-F1
#
_cell.length_a   1.000
_cell.length_b   1.000
_cell.length_c   1.000
_cell.angle_alpha   90.00
_cell.angle_beta   90.00
_cell.angle_gamma   90.00
#
_symmetry.space_group_name_H-M   'P 1'
#
loop_
_entity.id
_entity.type
_entity.pdbx_description
1 polymer ?
#
loop_
_entity_poly.entity_id
_entity_poly.type
_entity_poly.pdbx_seq_one_letter_code
_entity_poly.pdbx_strand_id
1 'polypeptide(L)'
;MDTVTEHHMAIAVAQMGGLGVIHNNNEIAEQVAEVRAVKRFKNGFIMDPITLGPEATIADVDKIKATRGFSTVPVTESGSMGSKLLGLVTSRDIDFRKDRSIKLSEVMTPAEKLVVGCDPISLPEAHRRIRESKK
;
A
#
# COMPACT_ATOMS: atom_id res chain seq x y z
N MET A 1 14.97 0.75 24.60
CA MET A 1 16.44 0.67 24.43
C MET A 1 16.71 0.24 22.99
N ASP A 2 17.90 0.54 22.47
CA ASP A 2 18.33 0.15 21.11
C ASP A 2 18.23 -1.35 20.86
N THR A 3 18.59 -2.16 21.85
CA THR A 3 18.47 -3.63 21.75
C THR A 3 17.05 -4.18 21.94
N VAL A 4 16.05 -3.33 22.17
CA VAL A 4 14.70 -3.76 22.56
C VAL A 4 13.63 -3.23 21.62
N THR A 5 13.63 -1.92 21.31
CA THR A 5 12.44 -1.26 20.76
C THR A 5 12.74 -0.44 19.52
N GLU A 6 12.74 -1.12 18.38
CA GLU A 6 12.57 -0.55 17.05
C GLU A 6 11.12 -0.77 16.55
N HIS A 7 10.84 -0.42 15.30
CA HIS A 7 9.50 -0.47 14.70
C HIS A 7 8.85 -1.84 14.84
N HIS A 8 9.61 -2.93 14.68
CA HIS A 8 9.09 -4.29 14.76
C HIS A 8 8.49 -4.59 16.15
N MET A 9 9.22 -4.27 17.23
CA MET A 9 8.73 -4.45 18.61
C MET A 9 7.58 -3.48 18.92
N ALA A 10 7.70 -2.22 18.51
CA ALA A 10 6.65 -1.23 18.74
C ALA A 10 5.31 -1.60 18.06
N ILE A 11 5.36 -2.13 16.83
CA ILE A 11 4.19 -2.67 16.12
C ILE A 11 3.60 -3.86 16.88
N ALA A 12 4.43 -4.84 17.25
CA ALA A 12 3.96 -6.06 17.90
C ALA A 12 3.24 -5.77 19.23
N VAL A 13 3.84 -4.92 20.08
CA VAL A 13 3.25 -4.55 21.37
C VAL A 13 1.94 -3.76 21.17
N ALA A 14 1.90 -2.84 20.19
CA ALA A 14 0.70 -2.08 19.87
C ALA A 14 -0.45 -2.95 19.36
N GLN A 15 -0.16 -4.00 18.59
CA GLN A 15 -1.17 -4.97 18.14
C GLN A 15 -1.80 -5.75 19.30
N MET A 16 -1.06 -5.93 20.39
CA MET A 16 -1.55 -6.57 21.61
C MET A 16 -2.24 -5.59 22.59
N GLY A 17 -2.40 -4.33 22.20
CA GLY A 17 -3.04 -3.29 23.01
C GLY A 17 -2.09 -2.54 23.95
N GLY A 18 -0.78 -2.78 23.87
CA GLY A 18 0.24 -2.02 24.59
C GLY A 18 0.77 -0.81 23.81
N LEU A 19 1.92 -0.30 24.24
CA LEU A 19 2.64 0.78 23.56
C LEU A 19 4.15 0.49 23.55
N GLY A 20 4.81 0.77 22.42
CA GLY A 20 6.27 0.73 22.30
C GLY A 20 6.85 2.13 22.14
N VAL A 21 7.97 2.39 22.82
CA VAL A 21 8.74 3.65 22.71
C VAL A 21 10.03 3.38 21.95
N ILE A 22 10.16 3.97 20.75
CA ILE A 22 11.37 3.84 19.93
C ILE A 22 12.54 4.53 20.65
N HIS A 23 13.69 3.87 20.72
CA HIS A 23 14.89 4.44 21.32
C HIS A 23 15.41 5.66 20.53
N ASN A 24 16.32 6.42 21.13
CA ASN A 24 16.92 7.62 20.54
C ASN A 24 18.39 7.45 20.13
N ASN A 25 18.92 6.23 20.18
CA ASN A 25 20.27 5.89 19.70
C ASN A 25 20.27 5.66 18.18
N ASN A 26 19.79 6.67 17.44
CA ASN A 26 19.61 6.68 15.99
C ASN A 26 19.91 8.09 15.48
N GLU A 27 20.25 8.25 14.21
CA GLU A 27 20.12 9.56 13.57
C GLU A 27 18.64 9.99 13.54
N ILE A 28 18.38 11.30 13.52
CA ILE A 28 17.01 11.84 13.48
C ILE A 28 16.22 11.25 12.29
N ALA A 29 16.88 11.11 11.13
CA ALA A 29 16.25 10.56 9.93
C ALA A 29 15.84 9.10 10.10
N GLU A 30 16.67 8.29 10.76
CA GLU A 30 16.41 6.88 11.04
C GLU A 30 15.25 6.73 12.03
N GLN A 31 15.28 7.47 13.14
CA GLN A 31 14.18 7.43 14.12
C GLN A 31 12.84 7.86 13.49
N VAL A 32 12.86 8.86 12.60
CA VAL A 32 11.66 9.26 11.85
C VAL A 32 11.18 8.13 10.92
N ALA A 33 12.08 7.39 10.29
CA ALA A 33 11.73 6.23 9.47
C ALA A 33 11.08 5.12 10.31
N GLU A 34 11.62 4.84 11.50
CA GLU A 34 11.06 3.90 12.47
C GLU A 34 9.62 4.29 12.87
N VAL A 35 9.40 5.55 13.24
CA VAL A 35 8.07 6.06 13.58
C VAL A 35 7.12 5.94 12.38
N ARG A 36 7.57 6.31 11.18
CA ARG A 36 6.75 6.18 9.96
C ARG A 36 6.36 4.74 9.68
N ALA A 37 7.26 3.78 9.88
CA ALA A 37 6.97 2.35 9.72
C ALA A 37 5.87 1.90 10.69
N VAL A 38 5.97 2.26 11.98
CA VAL A 38 4.94 1.95 12.99
C VAL A 38 3.59 2.56 12.62
N LYS A 39 3.56 3.86 12.27
CA LYS A 39 2.31 4.57 11.99
C LYS A 39 1.63 4.11 10.69
N ARG A 40 2.41 3.69 9.68
CA ARG A 40 1.88 3.19 8.41
C ARG A 40 1.45 1.73 8.46
N PHE A 41 1.84 0.96 9.48
CA PHE A 41 1.60 -0.48 9.55
C PHE A 41 0.10 -0.84 9.49
N LYS A 42 -0.77 -0.09 10.19
CA LYS A 42 -2.21 -0.32 10.18
C LYS A 42 -2.96 0.99 9.97
N ASN A 43 -3.54 1.16 8.79
CA ASN A 43 -4.33 2.34 8.42
C ASN A 43 -5.83 2.00 8.35
N GLY A 44 -6.67 3.02 8.55
CA GLY A 44 -8.07 2.98 8.12
C GLY A 44 -8.15 3.31 6.63
N PHE A 45 -8.10 4.61 6.32
CA PHE A 45 -7.88 5.08 4.95
C PHE A 45 -6.39 5.29 4.68
N ILE A 46 -5.92 4.85 3.51
CA ILE A 46 -4.57 5.10 3.03
C ILE A 46 -4.61 6.40 2.22
N MET A 47 -4.05 7.47 2.78
CA MET A 47 -4.13 8.82 2.17
C MET A 47 -3.13 9.03 1.04
N ASP A 48 -1.98 8.36 1.10
CA ASP A 48 -0.86 8.51 0.18
C ASP A 48 -0.40 7.12 -0.29
N PRO A 49 -1.20 6.43 -1.13
CA PRO A 49 -0.82 5.14 -1.69
C PRO A 49 0.27 5.31 -2.74
N ILE A 50 1.12 4.30 -2.90
CA ILE A 50 2.00 4.23 -4.06
C ILE A 50 1.13 3.99 -5.29
N THR A 51 1.25 4.86 -6.28
CA THR A 51 0.53 4.79 -7.56
C THR A 51 1.52 4.60 -8.70
N LEU A 52 1.08 3.99 -9.80
CA LEU A 52 1.88 3.86 -11.02
C LEU A 52 1.09 4.31 -12.23
N GLY A 53 1.80 4.74 -13.28
CA GLY A 53 1.20 5.11 -14.56
C GLY A 53 0.84 3.89 -15.41
N PRO A 54 0.01 4.06 -16.46
CA PRO A 54 -0.37 2.97 -17.36
C PRO A 54 0.82 2.39 -18.14
N GLU A 55 1.86 3.19 -18.37
CA GLU A 55 3.08 2.83 -19.08
C GLU A 55 4.12 2.13 -18.19
N ALA A 56 3.90 2.10 -16.86
CA ALA A 56 4.76 1.35 -15.96
C ALA A 56 4.69 -0.15 -16.28
N THR A 57 5.70 -0.91 -15.84
CA THR A 57 5.81 -2.34 -16.16
C THR A 57 5.53 -3.21 -14.94
N ILE A 58 5.31 -4.51 -15.17
CA ILE A 58 5.24 -5.49 -14.08
C ILE A 58 6.52 -5.48 -13.23
N ALA A 59 7.69 -5.28 -13.85
CA ALA A 59 8.95 -5.17 -13.13
C ALA A 59 8.96 -4.01 -12.10
N ASP A 60 8.23 -2.92 -12.36
CA ASP A 60 8.13 -1.81 -11.41
C ASP A 60 7.28 -2.17 -10.19
N VAL A 61 6.23 -2.97 -10.39
CA VAL A 61 5.43 -3.53 -9.29
C VAL A 61 6.27 -4.53 -8.47
N ASP A 62 7.11 -5.34 -9.11
CA ASP A 62 8.01 -6.27 -8.41
C ASP A 62 9.03 -5.54 -7.53
N LYS A 63 9.54 -4.37 -7.97
CA LYS A 63 10.39 -3.50 -7.13
C LYS A 63 9.65 -2.99 -5.89
N ILE A 64 8.38 -2.60 -6.04
CA ILE A 64 7.54 -2.19 -4.91
C ILE A 64 7.33 -3.36 -3.95
N LYS A 65 7.04 -4.55 -4.47
CA LYS A 65 6.88 -5.78 -3.67
C LYS A 65 8.14 -6.09 -2.86
N ALA A 66 9.32 -6.01 -3.48
CA ALA A 66 10.60 -6.27 -2.82
C ALA A 66 10.93 -5.24 -1.72
N THR A 67 10.58 -3.96 -1.92
CA THR A 67 10.95 -2.87 -0.99
C THR A 67 9.90 -2.58 0.08
N ARG A 68 8.61 -2.84 -0.20
CA ARG A 68 7.48 -2.47 0.67
C ARG A 68 6.63 -3.65 1.12
N GLY A 69 6.81 -4.84 0.54
CA GLY A 69 6.11 -6.06 0.95
C GLY A 69 4.68 -6.20 0.42
N PHE A 70 4.23 -5.33 -0.48
CA PHE A 70 2.91 -5.44 -1.12
C PHE A 70 2.99 -5.27 -2.64
N SER A 71 2.06 -5.89 -3.35
CA SER A 71 2.02 -5.91 -4.83
C SER A 71 0.75 -5.29 -5.42
N THR A 72 -0.20 -4.89 -4.58
CA THR A 72 -1.44 -4.26 -5.05
C THR A 72 -1.20 -2.77 -5.24
N VAL A 73 -1.38 -2.29 -6.47
CA VAL A 73 -1.05 -0.91 -6.85
C VAL A 73 -2.17 -0.32 -7.72
N PRO A 74 -2.75 0.83 -7.34
CA PRO A 74 -3.66 1.57 -8.20
C PRO A 74 -2.89 2.22 -9.37
N VAL A 75 -3.49 2.15 -10.56
CA VAL A 75 -2.96 2.75 -11.77
C VAL A 75 -3.71 4.04 -12.05
N THR A 76 -3.00 5.17 -12.07
CA THR A 76 -3.57 6.50 -12.35
C THR A 76 -2.99 7.07 -13.64
N GLU A 77 -3.71 7.99 -14.27
CA GLU A 77 -3.31 8.56 -15.57
C GLU A 77 -1.92 9.21 -15.53
N SER A 78 -1.57 9.93 -14.47
CA SER A 78 -0.24 10.54 -14.31
C SER A 78 0.74 9.68 -13.52
N GLY A 79 0.30 8.54 -12.98
CA GLY A 79 1.08 7.74 -12.03
C GLY A 79 1.23 8.36 -10.64
N SER A 80 0.54 9.47 -10.36
CA SER A 80 0.55 10.14 -9.05
C SER A 80 -0.83 10.11 -8.38
N MET A 81 -0.87 10.30 -7.07
CA MET A 81 -2.10 10.47 -6.30
C MET A 81 -2.85 11.74 -6.74
N GLY A 82 -4.18 11.71 -6.73
CA GLY A 82 -5.05 12.84 -7.16
C GLY A 82 -5.36 12.89 -8.66
N SER A 83 -4.71 12.04 -9.46
CA SER A 83 -5.04 11.83 -10.87
C SER A 83 -6.19 10.85 -11.04
N LYS A 84 -6.82 10.85 -12.23
CA LYS A 84 -7.88 9.92 -12.61
C LYS A 84 -7.42 8.47 -12.45
N LEU A 85 -8.20 7.68 -11.70
CA LEU A 85 -8.00 6.24 -11.54
C LEU A 85 -8.33 5.53 -12.87
N LEU A 86 -7.36 4.82 -13.42
CA LEU A 86 -7.52 4.02 -14.64
C LEU A 86 -7.76 2.55 -14.34
N GLY A 87 -7.22 2.04 -13.24
CA GLY A 87 -7.39 0.64 -12.86
C GLY A 87 -6.66 0.25 -11.59
N LEU A 88 -6.66 -1.04 -11.30
CA LEU A 88 -5.99 -1.66 -10.17
C LEU A 88 -5.24 -2.90 -10.63
N VAL A 89 -3.99 -3.04 -10.20
CA VAL A 89 -3.18 -4.25 -10.38
C VAL A 89 -3.06 -4.96 -9.04
N THR A 90 -3.24 -6.27 -9.04
CA THR A 90 -3.06 -7.14 -7.88
C THR A 90 -2.04 -8.24 -8.19
N SER A 91 -1.59 -8.98 -7.16
CA SER A 91 -0.71 -10.14 -7.36
C SER A 91 -1.29 -11.17 -8.33
N ARG A 92 -2.62 -11.37 -8.31
CA ARG A 92 -3.32 -12.31 -9.18
C ARG A 92 -3.14 -11.99 -10.67
N ASP A 93 -2.95 -10.72 -11.02
CA ASP A 93 -2.85 -10.25 -12.41
C ASP A 93 -1.44 -10.47 -13.00
N ILE A 94 -0.41 -10.52 -12.16
CA ILE A 94 1.00 -10.45 -12.56
C ILE A 94 1.85 -11.66 -12.16
N ASP A 95 1.50 -12.41 -11.11
CA ASP A 95 2.39 -13.46 -10.58
C ASP A 95 2.67 -14.57 -11.62
N PHE A 96 1.67 -14.93 -12.44
CA PHE A 96 1.78 -15.98 -13.46
C PHE A 96 2.40 -15.52 -14.79
N ARG A 97 2.63 -14.21 -14.97
CA ARG A 97 3.22 -13.68 -16.21
C ARG A 97 4.74 -13.77 -16.14
N LYS A 98 5.37 -14.43 -17.10
CA LYS A 98 6.84 -14.58 -17.13
C LYS A 98 7.54 -13.31 -17.59
N ASP A 99 6.95 -12.64 -18.58
CA ASP A 99 7.49 -11.40 -19.12
C ASP A 99 7.14 -10.23 -18.20
N ARG A 100 8.17 -9.59 -17.65
CA ARG A 100 8.06 -8.47 -16.71
C ARG A 100 8.09 -7.10 -17.40
N SER A 101 8.29 -7.08 -18.72
CA SER A 101 8.30 -5.85 -19.53
C SER A 101 6.90 -5.38 -19.96
N ILE A 102 5.88 -6.24 -19.77
CA ILE A 102 4.48 -5.93 -20.08
C ILE A 102 4.02 -4.71 -19.28
N LYS A 103 3.30 -3.81 -19.96
CA LYS A 103 2.74 -2.58 -19.37
C LYS A 103 1.56 -2.88 -18.46
N LEU A 104 1.37 -2.05 -17.44
CA LEU A 104 0.26 -2.19 -16.51
C LEU A 104 -1.10 -2.01 -17.17
N SER A 105 -1.19 -1.17 -18.21
CA SER A 105 -2.42 -0.98 -18.99
C SER A 105 -3.00 -2.26 -19.61
N GLU A 106 -2.15 -3.26 -19.88
CA GLU A 106 -2.56 -4.54 -20.48
C GLU A 106 -2.99 -5.60 -19.45
N VAL A 107 -2.68 -5.38 -18.17
CA VAL A 107 -2.86 -6.39 -17.11
C VAL A 107 -3.81 -5.94 -16.02
N MET A 108 -3.95 -4.63 -15.82
CA MET A 108 -4.79 -4.06 -14.78
C MET A 108 -6.25 -4.42 -14.96
N THR A 109 -6.98 -4.51 -13.85
CA THR A 109 -8.44 -4.46 -13.89
C THR A 109 -8.87 -3.01 -14.15
N PRO A 110 -9.60 -2.72 -15.25
CA PRO A 110 -10.02 -1.36 -15.59
C PRO A 110 -10.96 -0.77 -14.53
N ALA A 111 -10.89 0.54 -14.32
CA ALA A 111 -11.67 1.26 -13.30
C ALA A 111 -13.19 1.01 -13.39
N GLU A 112 -13.71 0.84 -14.59
CA GLU A 112 -15.13 0.54 -14.86
C GLU A 112 -15.61 -0.78 -14.24
N LYS A 113 -14.71 -1.74 -14.05
CA LYS A 113 -15.00 -3.05 -13.45
C LYS A 113 -14.73 -3.08 -11.95
N LEU A 114 -14.12 -2.03 -11.40
CA LEU A 114 -13.78 -1.92 -9.99
C LEU A 114 -14.99 -1.49 -9.17
N VAL A 115 -15.09 -2.01 -7.95
CA VAL A 115 -16.00 -1.48 -6.94
C VAL A 115 -15.26 -0.37 -6.21
N VAL A 116 -15.68 0.88 -6.44
CA VAL A 116 -15.09 2.08 -5.82
C VAL A 116 -16.05 2.73 -4.83
N GLY A 117 -15.51 3.46 -3.84
CA GLY A 117 -16.26 4.34 -2.95
C GLY A 117 -16.17 5.79 -3.41
N CYS A 118 -17.22 6.59 -3.15
CA CYS A 118 -17.23 8.02 -3.45
C CYS A 118 -17.01 8.82 -2.17
N ASP A 119 -16.19 9.85 -2.22
CA ASP A 119 -15.99 10.78 -1.11
C ASP A 119 -17.19 11.76 -1.00
N PRO A 120 -17.70 12.10 0.21
CA PRO A 120 -17.29 11.59 1.52
C PRO A 120 -17.89 10.22 1.85
N ILE A 121 -17.06 9.32 2.41
CA ILE A 121 -17.49 8.00 2.89
C ILE A 121 -16.94 7.73 4.29
N SER A 122 -17.78 7.21 5.19
CA SER A 122 -17.33 6.83 6.53
C SER A 122 -16.54 5.51 6.49
N LEU A 123 -15.60 5.33 7.41
CA LEU A 123 -14.81 4.10 7.48
C LEU A 123 -15.67 2.83 7.68
N PRO A 124 -16.72 2.82 8.53
CA PRO A 124 -17.62 1.67 8.65
C PRO A 124 -18.33 1.33 7.33
N GLU A 125 -18.77 2.36 6.59
CA GLU A 125 -19.43 2.21 5.30
C GLU A 125 -18.49 1.61 4.24
N ALA A 126 -17.27 2.14 4.17
CA ALA A 126 -16.23 1.63 3.27
C ALA A 126 -15.92 0.16 3.55
N HIS A 127 -15.79 -0.22 4.83
CA HIS A 127 -15.58 -1.62 5.22
C HIS A 127 -16.75 -2.52 4.83
N ARG A 128 -18.00 -2.06 4.96
CA ARG A 128 -19.17 -2.84 4.55
C ARG A 128 -19.14 -3.12 3.05
N ARG A 129 -18.88 -2.08 2.24
CA ARG A 129 -18.82 -2.21 0.77
C ARG A 129 -17.73 -3.18 0.31
N ILE A 130 -16.55 -3.16 0.96
CA ILE A 130 -15.47 -4.12 0.67
C ILE A 130 -15.88 -5.55 1.03
N ARG A 131 -16.60 -5.76 2.15
CA ARG A 131 -17.06 -7.10 2.56
C ARG A 131 -18.09 -7.69 1.61
N GLU A 132 -18.95 -6.85 1.04
CA GLU A 132 -19.98 -7.24 0.07
C GLU A 132 -19.40 -7.52 -1.32
N SER A 133 -18.31 -6.85 -1.69
CA SER A 133 -17.79 -6.90 -3.07
C SER A 133 -17.14 -8.24 -3.46
N LYS A 134 -16.70 -9.07 -2.51
CA LYS A 134 -16.17 -10.47 -2.62
C LYS A 134 -15.57 -10.92 -3.98
N LYS A 135 -14.87 -10.05 -4.69
CA LYS A 135 -14.18 -10.34 -5.97
C LYS A 135 -12.67 -10.46 -5.76
#